data_AF-A0A356TEK6-F1
#
_entry.id   AF-A0A356TEK6-F1
#
_cell.length_a   1.000
_cell.length_b   1.000
_cell.length_c   1.000
_cell.angle_alpha   90.00
_cell.angle_beta   90.00
_cell.angle_gamma   90.00
#
_symmetry.space_group_name_H-M   'P 1'
#
loop_
_entity.id
_entity.type
_entity.pdbx_description
1 polymer ?
#
loop_
_entity_poly.entity_id
_entity_poly.type
_entity_poly.pdbx_seq_one_letter_code
_entity_poly.pdbx_strand_id
1 'polypeptide(L)'
;EELYTVNSEHQRKIEELERANADIDNLLRASDIGILFLDARQRVRLATETAGTLFHLDPRDVGRPLREIAARFDASTFLDEIEALEVGTTPIERQVTTDEGNVLLVRALPYRNADGSLGGAVITTADLTP
;
A
#
# COMPACT_ATOMS: atom_id res chain seq x y z
N GLU A 1 -1.26 -44.53 0.20
CA GLU A 1 -1.59 -43.73 -1.00
C GLU A 1 -2.20 -42.36 -0.66
N GLU A 2 -2.80 -42.15 0.52
CA GLU A 2 -3.33 -40.83 0.92
C GLU A 2 -2.27 -39.71 1.06
N LEU A 3 -1.03 -40.04 1.45
CA LEU A 3 0.07 -39.06 1.59
C LEU A 3 0.52 -38.44 0.25
N TYR A 4 0.43 -39.17 -0.86
CA TYR A 4 0.78 -38.63 -2.18
C TYR A 4 -0.30 -37.66 -2.68
N THR A 5 -1.57 -37.94 -2.38
CA THR A 5 -2.69 -37.11 -2.79
C THR A 5 -2.75 -35.80 -2.01
N VAL A 6 -2.59 -35.85 -0.67
CA VAL A 6 -2.58 -34.63 0.17
C VAL A 6 -1.38 -33.74 -0.17
N ASN A 7 -0.20 -34.30 -0.39
CA ASN A 7 0.97 -33.51 -0.78
C ASN A 7 0.75 -32.81 -2.14
N SER A 8 0.11 -33.49 -3.09
CA SER A 8 -0.25 -32.90 -4.38
C SER A 8 -1.30 -31.78 -4.26
N GLU A 9 -2.25 -31.87 -3.33
CA GLU A 9 -3.22 -30.80 -3.07
C GLU A 9 -2.58 -29.58 -2.43
N HIS A 10 -1.67 -29.78 -1.47
CA HIS A 10 -0.91 -28.69 -0.86
C HIS A 10 -0.03 -27.98 -1.89
N GLN A 11 0.69 -28.74 -2.73
CA GLN A 11 1.52 -28.19 -3.80
C GLN A 11 0.68 -27.38 -4.80
N ARG A 12 -0.49 -27.90 -5.20
CA ARG A 12 -1.44 -27.19 -6.05
C ARG A 12 -1.92 -25.89 -5.42
N LYS A 13 -2.14 -25.87 -4.10
CA LYS A 13 -2.56 -24.66 -3.36
C LYS A 13 -1.45 -23.62 -3.31
N ILE A 14 -0.20 -24.04 -3.16
CA ILE A 14 0.98 -23.16 -3.22
C ILE A 14 1.06 -22.51 -4.62
N GLU A 15 0.96 -23.30 -5.69
CA GLU A 15 1.00 -22.78 -7.06
C GLU A 15 -0.16 -21.82 -7.40
N GLU A 16 -1.33 -22.03 -6.80
CA GLU A 16 -2.46 -21.10 -6.91
C GLU A 16 -2.15 -19.76 -6.22
N LEU A 17 -1.57 -19.80 -5.02
CA LEU A 17 -1.20 -18.60 -4.26
C LEU A 17 -0.07 -17.83 -4.94
N GLU A 18 0.93 -18.53 -5.47
CA GLU A 18 2.04 -17.92 -6.21
C GLU A 18 1.53 -17.18 -7.46
N ARG A 19 0.62 -17.81 -8.22
CA ARG A 19 0.00 -17.16 -9.39
C ARG A 19 -0.82 -15.94 -8.99
N ALA A 20 -1.65 -16.04 -7.95
CA ALA A 20 -2.44 -14.90 -7.48
C ALA A 20 -1.55 -13.73 -7.02
N ASN A 21 -0.45 -14.01 -6.32
CA ASN A 21 0.51 -12.98 -5.93
C ASN A 21 1.20 -12.34 -7.14
N ALA A 22 1.63 -13.14 -8.12
CA ALA A 22 2.23 -12.62 -9.35
C ALA A 22 1.26 -11.72 -10.13
N ASP A 23 -0.01 -12.09 -10.20
CA ASP A 23 -1.04 -11.27 -10.86
C ASP A 23 -1.26 -9.95 -10.12
N ILE A 24 -1.28 -9.96 -8.78
CA ILE A 24 -1.36 -8.73 -7.96
C ILE A 24 -0.16 -7.82 -8.23
N ASP A 25 1.06 -8.35 -8.20
CA ASP A 25 2.27 -7.56 -8.46
C ASP A 25 2.25 -6.94 -9.86
N ASN A 26 1.82 -7.71 -10.86
CA ASN A 26 1.70 -7.22 -12.23
C ASN A 26 0.65 -6.12 -12.35
N LEU A 27 -0.51 -6.26 -11.72
CA LEU A 27 -1.55 -5.24 -11.71
C LEU A 27 -1.10 -3.95 -11.03
N LEU A 28 -0.42 -4.06 -9.90
CA LEU A 28 0.12 -2.90 -9.18
C LEU A 28 1.12 -2.14 -10.06
N ARG A 29 2.05 -2.86 -10.73
CA ARG A 29 3.03 -2.26 -11.64
C ARG A 29 2.40 -1.62 -12.89
N ALA A 30 1.39 -2.25 -13.48
CA ALA A 30 0.75 -1.76 -14.70
C ALA A 30 -0.14 -0.51 -14.47
N SER A 31 -0.49 -0.20 -13.23
CA SER A 31 -1.41 0.90 -12.91
C SER A 31 -0.76 2.28 -12.91
N ASP A 32 0.58 2.38 -12.85
CA ASP A 32 1.33 3.62 -12.56
C ASP A 32 0.87 4.35 -11.28
N ILE A 33 0.05 3.72 -10.44
CA ILE A 33 -0.40 4.26 -9.16
C ILE A 33 0.65 3.94 -8.10
N GLY A 34 1.09 4.96 -7.37
CA GLY A 34 1.88 4.78 -6.15
C GLY A 34 0.97 4.24 -5.05
N ILE A 35 1.23 3.04 -4.54
CA ILE A 35 0.43 2.42 -3.49
C ILE A 35 1.33 2.08 -2.31
N LEU A 36 0.97 2.54 -1.12
CA LEU A 36 1.62 2.26 0.15
C LEU A 36 0.61 1.65 1.12
N PHE A 37 0.83 0.39 1.49
CA PHE A 37 0.05 -0.32 2.49
C PHE A 37 0.69 -0.18 3.87
N LEU A 38 -0.13 0.14 4.85
CA LEU A 38 0.23 0.25 6.25
C LEU A 38 -0.56 -0.77 7.06
N ASP A 39 0.09 -1.35 8.07
CA ASP A 39 -0.60 -2.18 9.06
C ASP A 39 -1.33 -1.33 10.11
N ALA A 40 -2.02 -1.98 11.05
CA ALA A 40 -2.77 -1.33 12.13
C ALA A 40 -1.88 -0.51 13.11
N ARG A 41 -0.56 -0.68 13.04
CA ARG A 41 0.43 0.12 13.79
C ARG A 41 1.13 1.15 12.89
N GLN A 42 0.58 1.39 11.70
CA GLN A 42 1.09 2.29 10.66
C GLN A 42 2.53 2.00 10.25
N ARG A 43 2.87 0.72 10.20
CA ARG A 43 4.13 0.26 9.64
C ARG A 43 3.95 -0.15 8.20
N VAL A 44 4.94 0.16 7.38
CA VAL A 44 4.95 -0.21 5.96
C VAL A 44 4.86 -1.72 5.82
N ARG A 45 3.85 -2.19 5.09
CA ARG A 45 3.67 -3.60 4.75
C ARG A 45 4.10 -3.89 3.31
N LEU A 46 3.79 -2.96 2.42
CA LEU A 46 4.06 -3.06 0.99
C LEU A 46 4.08 -1.67 0.38
N ALA A 47 4.99 -1.43 -0.56
CA ALA A 47 5.02 -0.23 -1.38
C ALA A 47 5.24 -0.61 -2.84
N THR A 48 4.53 0.02 -3.77
CA THR A 48 4.89 -0.04 -5.19
C THR A 48 6.12 0.81 -5.48
N GLU A 49 6.79 0.57 -6.60
CA GLU A 49 7.99 1.34 -7.00
C GLU A 49 7.68 2.85 -7.12
N THR A 50 6.51 3.19 -7.67
CA THR A 50 6.03 4.58 -7.75
C THR A 50 5.87 5.21 -6.37
N ALA A 51 5.28 4.49 -5.40
CA ALA A 51 5.21 4.98 -4.01
C ALA A 51 6.61 5.06 -3.37
N GLY A 52 7.49 4.11 -3.68
CA GLY A 52 8.88 4.10 -3.23
C GLY A 52 9.61 5.38 -3.62
N THR A 53 9.44 5.83 -4.85
CA THR A 53 10.03 7.08 -5.34
C THR A 53 9.49 8.30 -4.60
N LEU A 54 8.17 8.36 -4.33
CA LEU A 54 7.53 9.50 -3.67
C LEU A 54 7.80 9.60 -2.16
N PHE A 55 7.92 8.46 -1.49
CA PHE A 55 8.14 8.35 -0.05
C PHE A 55 9.58 7.97 0.32
N HIS A 56 10.51 7.96 -0.64
CA HIS A 56 11.89 7.49 -0.46
C HIS A 56 11.97 6.12 0.24
N LEU A 57 11.12 5.18 -0.19
CA LEU A 57 11.06 3.82 0.35
C LEU A 57 11.76 2.82 -0.57
N ASP A 58 12.47 1.90 0.08
CA ASP A 58 13.09 0.72 -0.51
C ASP A 58 12.45 -0.54 0.09
N PRO A 59 12.55 -1.73 -0.55
CA PRO A 59 12.02 -2.97 0.01
C PRO A 59 12.49 -3.29 1.45
N ARG A 60 13.66 -2.78 1.87
CA ARG A 60 14.17 -2.93 3.25
C ARG A 60 13.40 -2.12 4.29
N ASP A 61 12.58 -1.18 3.86
CA ASP A 61 11.80 -0.31 4.73
C ASP A 61 10.47 -0.93 5.18
N VAL A 62 10.17 -2.15 4.73
CA VAL A 62 9.06 -2.94 5.27
C VAL A 62 9.22 -3.09 6.78
N GLY A 63 8.16 -2.76 7.52
CA GLY A 63 8.11 -2.73 8.97
C GLY A 63 8.48 -1.38 9.58
N ARG A 64 9.00 -0.40 8.82
CA ARG A 64 9.27 0.94 9.34
C ARG A 64 7.97 1.72 9.63
N PRO A 65 7.89 2.49 10.72
CA PRO A 65 6.77 3.37 10.99
C PRO A 65 6.64 4.48 9.94
N LEU A 66 5.41 4.82 9.55
CA LEU A 66 5.13 5.87 8.58
C LEU A 66 5.75 7.22 8.95
N ARG A 67 5.76 7.58 10.25
CA ARG A 67 6.35 8.83 10.73
C ARG A 67 7.87 8.94 10.53
N GLU A 68 8.57 7.82 10.35
CA GLU A 68 10.02 7.79 10.13
C GLU A 68 10.39 7.89 8.65
N ILE A 69 9.41 8.08 7.77
CA ILE A 69 9.56 8.04 6.32
C ILE A 69 9.46 9.46 5.77
N ALA A 70 10.41 9.83 4.91
CA ALA A 70 10.47 11.16 4.31
C ALA A 70 9.66 11.21 3.00
N ALA A 71 8.60 12.02 2.96
CA ALA A 71 7.83 12.26 1.75
C ALA A 71 8.41 13.42 0.92
N ARG A 72 8.25 13.37 -0.42
CA ARG A 72 8.57 14.47 -1.36
C ARG A 72 7.51 15.60 -1.40
N PHE A 73 6.73 15.75 -0.35
CA PHE A 73 5.70 16.79 -0.19
C PHE A 73 5.48 17.07 1.30
N ASP A 74 4.85 18.20 1.64
CA ASP A 74 4.48 18.50 3.04
C ASP A 74 3.39 17.52 3.52
N ALA A 75 3.84 16.47 4.18
CA ALA A 75 3.01 15.39 4.68
C ALA A 75 2.58 15.60 6.13
N SER A 76 3.05 16.64 6.83
CA SER A 76 2.91 16.76 8.29
C SER A 76 1.45 16.62 8.76
N THR A 77 0.54 17.44 8.23
CA THR A 77 -0.89 17.35 8.55
C THR A 77 -1.56 16.09 8.00
N PHE A 78 -1.05 15.56 6.88
CA PHE A 78 -1.60 14.38 6.23
C PHE A 78 -1.32 13.10 7.03
N LEU A 79 -0.14 13.00 7.65
CA LEU A 79 0.24 11.90 8.52
C LEU A 79 -0.63 11.84 9.78
N ASP A 80 -0.93 12.98 10.39
CA ASP A 80 -1.80 13.05 11.56
C ASP A 80 -3.25 12.63 11.21
N GLU A 81 -3.73 12.97 10.01
CA GLU A 81 -5.05 12.54 9.53
C GLU A 81 -5.10 11.03 9.26
N ILE A 82 -4.03 10.45 8.69
CA ILE A 82 -3.90 8.99 8.52
C ILE A 82 -3.94 8.29 9.89
N GLU A 83 -3.36 8.92 10.91
CA GLU A 83 -3.39 8.40 12.27
C GLU A 83 -4.76 8.32 12.90
N ALA A 84 -5.62 9.26 12.52
CA ALA A 84 -7.01 9.33 12.96
C ALA A 84 -7.96 8.52 12.07
N LEU A 85 -7.47 7.75 11.08
CA LEU A 85 -8.33 6.94 10.22
C LEU A 85 -9.03 5.84 11.01
N GLU A 86 -10.35 5.76 10.84
CA GLU A 86 -11.20 4.73 11.41
C GLU A 86 -12.04 4.04 10.34
N VAL A 87 -12.62 2.91 10.72
CA VAL A 87 -13.60 2.21 9.89
C VAL A 87 -14.82 3.11 9.69
N GLY A 88 -15.08 3.49 8.44
CA GLY A 88 -16.23 4.32 8.06
C GLY A 88 -15.88 5.78 7.82
N THR A 89 -14.63 6.19 8.05
CA THR A 89 -14.14 7.52 7.68
C THR A 89 -14.14 7.69 6.16
N THR A 90 -14.56 8.87 5.70
CA THR A 90 -14.39 9.29 4.30
C THR A 90 -12.90 9.28 3.94
N PRO A 91 -12.53 8.85 2.72
CA PRO A 91 -11.15 8.97 2.26
C PRO A 91 -10.60 10.39 2.46
N ILE A 92 -9.38 10.49 2.98
CA ILE A 92 -8.64 11.75 3.06
C ILE A 92 -8.02 11.97 1.69
N GLU A 93 -8.17 13.16 1.12
CA GLU A 93 -7.67 13.46 -0.23
C GLU A 93 -6.95 14.80 -0.25
N ARG A 94 -5.77 14.84 -0.86
CA ARG A 94 -5.00 16.08 -1.06
C ARG A 94 -4.37 16.11 -2.44
N GLN A 95 -4.39 17.28 -3.05
CA GLN A 95 -3.50 17.58 -4.16
C GLN A 95 -2.18 18.09 -3.59
N VAL A 96 -1.09 17.48 -4.01
CA VAL A 96 0.26 17.87 -3.61
C VAL A 96 1.08 18.18 -4.85
N THR A 97 1.95 19.17 -4.74
CA THR A 97 2.95 19.47 -5.76
C THR A 97 4.27 18.89 -5.29
N THR A 98 4.88 18.06 -6.13
CA THR A 98 6.21 17.49 -5.86
C THR A 98 7.31 18.53 -6.09
N ASP A 99 8.51 18.27 -5.59
CA ASP A 99 9.70 19.11 -5.85
C ASP A 99 10.00 19.33 -7.35
N GLU A 100 9.54 18.40 -8.20
CA GLU A 100 9.73 18.43 -9.65
C GLU A 100 8.60 19.20 -10.38
N GLY A 101 7.60 19.71 -9.65
CA GLY A 101 6.50 20.50 -10.20
C GLY A 101 5.27 19.69 -10.64
N ASN A 102 5.32 18.36 -10.57
CA ASN A 102 4.18 17.49 -10.90
C ASN A 102 3.08 17.63 -9.85
N VAL A 103 1.82 17.58 -10.28
CA VAL A 103 0.64 17.65 -9.40
C VAL A 103 0.10 16.24 -9.20
N LEU A 104 0.10 15.76 -7.97
CA LEU A 104 -0.37 14.44 -7.61
C LEU A 104 -1.62 14.53 -6.75
N LEU A 105 -2.58 13.63 -6.99
CA LEU A 105 -3.66 13.34 -6.06
C LEU A 105 -3.22 12.24 -5.11
N VAL A 106 -3.07 12.57 -3.83
CA VAL A 106 -2.79 11.61 -2.76
C VAL A 106 -4.09 11.33 -2.01
N ARG A 107 -4.41 10.05 -1.81
CA ARG A 107 -5.59 9.61 -1.05
C ARG A 107 -5.18 8.63 0.02
N ALA A 108 -5.78 8.71 1.21
CA ALA A 108 -5.63 7.72 2.26
C ALA A 108 -7.00 7.12 2.63
N LEU A 109 -7.04 5.79 2.71
CA LEU A 109 -8.25 5.02 2.99
C LEU A 109 -7.99 4.01 4.11
N PRO A 110 -8.97 3.73 4.98
CA PRO A 110 -8.83 2.67 5.97
C PRO A 110 -8.75 1.31 5.27
N TYR A 111 -7.72 0.53 5.58
CA TYR A 111 -7.61 -0.86 5.15
C TYR A 111 -8.44 -1.74 6.09
N ARG A 112 -9.28 -2.61 5.52
CA ARG A 112 -10.16 -3.50 6.29
C ARG A 112 -9.65 -4.93 6.22
N ASN A 113 -9.58 -5.57 7.37
CA ASN A 113 -9.39 -7.02 7.44
C ASN A 113 -10.65 -7.74 6.94
N ALA A 114 -10.55 -9.05 6.73
CA ALA A 114 -11.66 -9.89 6.27
C ALA A 114 -12.87 -9.88 7.25
N ASP A 115 -12.63 -9.63 8.52
CA ASP A 115 -13.65 -9.49 9.57
C ASP A 115 -14.26 -8.07 9.66
N GLY A 116 -13.82 -7.14 8.81
CA GLY A 116 -14.28 -5.76 8.77
C GLY A 116 -13.59 -4.82 9.76
N SER A 117 -12.68 -5.31 10.61
CA SER A 117 -11.88 -4.50 11.52
C SER A 117 -10.87 -3.63 10.78
N LEU A 118 -10.41 -2.55 11.41
CA LEU A 118 -9.34 -1.71 10.88
C LEU A 118 -8.03 -2.49 10.88
N GLY A 119 -7.53 -2.82 9.69
CA GLY A 119 -6.26 -3.51 9.48
C GLY A 119 -5.08 -2.58 9.22
N GLY A 120 -5.33 -1.26 9.13
CA GLY A 120 -4.33 -0.24 8.83
C GLY A 120 -4.87 0.79 7.84
N ALA A 121 -4.01 1.28 6.94
CA ALA A 121 -4.37 2.26 5.93
C ALA A 121 -3.73 1.93 4.58
N VAL A 122 -4.36 2.38 3.50
CA VAL A 122 -3.80 2.37 2.14
C VAL A 122 -3.69 3.80 1.67
N ILE A 123 -2.49 4.18 1.24
CA ILE A 123 -2.22 5.46 0.61
C ILE A 123 -2.04 5.21 -0.88
N THR A 124 -2.73 5.96 -1.72
CA THR A 124 -2.64 5.89 -3.17
C THR A 124 -2.25 7.24 -3.76
N THR A 125 -1.45 7.25 -4.81
CA THR A 125 -1.06 8.47 -5.53
C THR A 125 -1.39 8.32 -7.02
N ALA A 126 -2.06 9.31 -7.59
CA ALA A 126 -2.32 9.39 -9.02
C ALA A 126 -1.77 10.70 -9.57
N ASP A 127 -1.07 10.64 -10.69
CA ASP A 127 -0.61 11.85 -11.39
C ASP A 127 -1.80 12.56 -12.04
N LEU A 128 -1.91 13.87 -11.83
CA LEU A 128 -2.92 14.73 -12.44
C LEU A 128 -2.33 15.60 -13.57
N THR A 129 -1.05 15.43 -13.88
CA THR A 129 -0.37 16.17 -14.94
C THR A 129 -0.91 15.71 -16.31
N PRO A 130 -1.33 16.64 -17.19
CA PRO A 130 -1.92 16.32 -18.50
C PRO A 130 -0.98 15.63 -19.49
#